data_AF-G4U0I0-F1
#
_entry.id   AF-G4U0I0-F1
#
_cell.length_a   1.000
_cell.length_b   1.000
_cell.length_c   1.000
_cell.angle_alpha   90.00
_cell.angle_beta   90.00
_cell.angle_gamma   90.00
#
_symmetry.space_group_name_H-M   'P 1'
#
loop_
_entity.id
_entity.type
_entity.pdbx_description
1 polymer ?
#
loop_
_entity_poly.entity_id
_entity_poly.type
_entity_poly.pdbx_seq_one_letter_code
_entity_poly.pdbx_strand_id
1 'polypeptide(L)'
;MYAALTVSYNTISEGAQQLLLLLSCFVPVRFPLLQLVNQAASTDFDYKMYPMVRRSEEKTRGAVSLLQQIFCAKGSFDEEGLRREYQGLKQYNFISDAKAGDLVLTSLHPEVKSWVRSWINKPTEEAYQAAAIQLLGCSPKGKDPMDQYLNPQIMALESSFDTLRTNDKASFARVLYRTGDHGKSLQLFTQVIEDLQRDPRQNHEDTLEDTLEALAELANVEQACGNYARAKTHRETITKWRRGRLGLDHPKTLEAEGLLAETCTSLGENAEAVNLYRRILKVRIGTLGDDGTLTLVTKAKLADVYHASGDKGEALALRRDVYTGRKNTLGPDKPDTILAASNLAVSCYSLATSKSRGNVAEEREIGELLSQAEKLQVQVLQYRKTALGVLDPETQLAMGNLMWTYYELDKRTEAEE
;
A
#
# COMPACT_ATOMS: atom_id res chain seq x y z
N MET A 1 34.52 -17.30 -24.48
CA MET A 1 33.12 -17.01 -24.11
C MET A 1 32.70 -15.61 -24.56
N TYR A 2 33.43 -14.55 -24.23
CA TYR A 2 33.02 -13.17 -24.57
C TYR A 2 33.10 -12.76 -26.06
N ALA A 3 33.87 -13.46 -26.90
CA ALA A 3 33.97 -13.11 -28.32
C ALA A 3 32.62 -13.16 -29.07
N ALA A 4 31.76 -14.14 -28.76
CA ALA A 4 30.42 -14.24 -29.37
C ALA A 4 29.47 -13.12 -28.91
N LEU A 5 29.59 -12.71 -27.64
CA LEU A 5 28.82 -11.58 -27.09
C LEU A 5 29.26 -10.25 -27.73
N THR A 6 30.56 -10.03 -27.91
CA THR A 6 31.09 -8.84 -28.59
C THR A 6 30.58 -8.73 -30.03
N VAL A 7 30.60 -9.83 -30.79
CA VAL A 7 30.07 -9.84 -32.16
C VAL A 7 28.57 -9.51 -32.18
N SER A 8 27.79 -10.15 -31.30
CA SER A 8 26.34 -9.91 -31.19
C SER A 8 26.04 -8.46 -30.78
N TYR A 9 26.82 -7.89 -29.86
CA TYR A 9 26.66 -6.53 -29.37
C TYR A 9 26.95 -5.49 -30.44
N ASN A 10 27.98 -5.72 -31.27
CA ASN A 10 28.31 -4.83 -32.38
C ASN A 10 27.30 -4.90 -33.53
N THR A 11 26.38 -5.87 -33.51
CA THR A 11 25.35 -6.06 -34.56
C THR A 11 24.00 -5.44 -34.18
N ILE A 12 23.70 -5.29 -32.89
CA ILE A 12 22.49 -4.59 -32.42
C ILE A 12 22.64 -3.06 -32.59
N SER A 13 21.51 -2.35 -32.62
CA SER A 13 21.49 -0.89 -32.75
C SER A 13 22.15 -0.18 -31.55
N GLU A 14 22.50 1.09 -31.71
CA GLU A 14 22.98 1.93 -30.60
C GLU A 14 21.95 2.03 -29.46
N GLY A 15 20.66 2.16 -29.77
CA GLY A 15 19.60 2.21 -28.75
C GLY A 15 19.50 0.90 -27.95
N ALA A 16 19.63 -0.25 -28.63
CA ALA A 16 19.67 -1.55 -27.97
C ALA A 16 20.94 -1.72 -27.11
N GLN A 17 22.09 -1.23 -27.58
CA GLN A 17 23.32 -1.20 -26.78
C GLN A 17 23.14 -0.39 -25.50
N GLN A 18 22.60 0.83 -25.59
CA GLN A 18 22.33 1.67 -24.42
C GLN A 18 21.31 1.04 -23.46
N LEU A 19 20.26 0.40 -24.00
CA LEU A 19 19.28 -0.34 -23.21
C LEU A 19 19.94 -1.52 -22.46
N LEU A 20 20.88 -2.22 -23.09
CA LEU A 20 21.64 -3.30 -22.45
C LEU A 20 22.55 -2.78 -21.32
N LEU A 21 23.21 -1.64 -21.54
CA LEU A 21 24.01 -0.98 -20.50
C LEU A 21 23.16 -0.61 -19.29
N LEU A 22 21.98 -0.02 -19.51
CA LEU A 22 21.03 0.29 -18.45
C LEU A 22 20.52 -0.97 -17.73
N LEU A 23 20.13 -2.00 -18.48
CA LEU A 23 19.68 -3.28 -17.92
C LEU A 23 20.73 -3.96 -17.05
N SER A 24 22.02 -3.77 -17.37
CA SER A 24 23.12 -4.31 -16.57
C SER A 24 23.19 -3.76 -15.15
N CYS A 25 22.51 -2.63 -14.84
CA CYS A 25 22.42 -2.05 -13.49
C CYS A 25 21.42 -2.76 -12.58
N PHE A 26 20.53 -3.56 -13.15
CA PHE A 26 19.46 -4.24 -12.40
C PHE A 26 19.87 -5.66 -12.00
N VAL A 27 19.18 -6.22 -11.01
CA VAL A 27 19.22 -7.65 -10.69
C VAL A 27 18.73 -8.41 -11.93
N PRO A 28 19.45 -9.45 -12.39
CA PRO A 28 19.23 -10.10 -13.70
C PRO A 28 17.99 -11.02 -13.75
N VAL A 29 16.93 -10.71 -13.01
CA VAL A 29 15.75 -11.58 -12.89
C VAL A 29 14.46 -10.75 -12.80
N ARG A 30 13.49 -11.10 -13.65
CA ARG A 30 12.07 -10.71 -13.54
C ARG A 30 11.81 -9.21 -13.29
N PHE A 31 12.46 -8.33 -14.06
CA PHE A 31 12.32 -6.88 -13.94
C PHE A 31 11.26 -6.33 -14.92
N PRO A 32 10.24 -5.57 -14.47
CA PRO A 32 9.20 -5.00 -15.34
C PRO A 32 9.68 -3.75 -16.10
N LEU A 33 10.76 -3.88 -16.89
CA LEU A 33 11.45 -2.78 -17.57
C LEU A 33 10.49 -1.94 -18.41
N LEU A 34 9.71 -2.57 -19.29
CA LEU A 34 8.85 -1.86 -20.25
C LEU A 34 7.79 -1.03 -19.54
N GLN A 35 7.14 -1.62 -18.54
CA GLN A 35 6.11 -0.95 -17.74
C GLN A 35 6.69 0.19 -16.91
N LEU A 36 7.87 0.01 -16.29
CA LEU A 36 8.50 1.05 -15.51
C LEU A 36 8.98 2.22 -16.38
N VAL A 37 9.52 1.95 -17.59
CA VAL A 37 9.91 3.00 -18.54
C VAL A 37 8.68 3.78 -19.03
N ASN A 38 7.59 3.09 -19.37
CA ASN A 38 6.32 3.75 -19.73
C ASN A 38 5.79 4.63 -18.58
N GLN A 39 5.84 4.13 -17.34
CA GLN A 39 5.47 4.90 -16.16
C GLN A 39 6.38 6.12 -15.97
N ALA A 40 7.69 5.95 -16.12
CA ALA A 40 8.66 7.04 -15.96
C ALA A 40 8.53 8.10 -17.06
N ALA A 41 8.14 7.72 -18.28
CA ALA A 41 7.87 8.66 -19.35
C ALA A 41 6.73 9.63 -19.02
N SER A 42 5.72 9.20 -18.22
CA SER A 42 4.62 10.09 -17.79
C SER A 42 5.07 11.25 -16.88
N THR A 43 6.28 11.17 -16.33
CA THR A 43 6.90 12.20 -15.49
C THR A 43 8.16 12.79 -16.13
N ASP A 44 8.34 12.62 -17.44
CA ASP A 44 9.54 13.01 -18.20
C ASP A 44 10.84 12.44 -17.60
N PHE A 45 10.74 11.27 -16.97
CA PHE A 45 11.79 10.60 -16.17
C PHE A 45 12.24 11.40 -14.96
N ASP A 46 11.50 12.45 -14.58
CA ASP A 46 11.83 13.44 -13.56
C ASP A 46 10.87 13.39 -12.35
N TYR A 47 10.64 12.19 -11.79
CA TYR A 47 9.77 12.05 -10.62
C TYR A 47 10.30 12.83 -9.40
N LYS A 48 9.41 13.61 -8.77
CA LYS A 48 9.66 14.40 -7.56
C LYS A 48 8.52 14.16 -6.57
N MET A 49 8.82 13.44 -5.50
CA MET A 49 7.85 13.26 -4.41
C MET A 49 7.70 14.53 -3.58
N TYR A 50 8.82 15.15 -3.24
CA TYR A 50 8.92 16.43 -2.53
C TYR A 50 9.60 17.45 -3.45
N PRO A 51 8.83 18.31 -4.15
CA PRO A 51 9.34 19.26 -5.14
C PRO A 51 10.34 20.27 -4.57
N MET A 52 10.23 20.61 -3.29
CA MET A 52 11.05 21.66 -2.66
C MET A 52 12.46 21.19 -2.26
N VAL A 53 12.70 19.86 -2.23
CA VAL A 53 14.03 19.31 -1.97
C VAL A 53 14.92 19.53 -3.18
N ARG A 54 15.85 20.49 -3.06
CA ARG A 54 16.84 20.75 -4.11
C ARG A 54 17.74 19.52 -4.25
N ARG A 55 17.85 19.04 -5.48
CA ARG A 55 18.81 18.00 -5.85
C ARG A 55 20.20 18.60 -5.96
N SER A 56 21.24 17.77 -5.88
CA SER A 56 22.44 18.11 -6.64
C SER A 56 22.04 18.12 -8.12
N GLU A 57 21.97 19.33 -8.69
CA GLU A 57 21.42 19.52 -10.03
C GLU A 57 22.17 18.70 -11.07
N GLU A 58 23.49 18.56 -10.90
CA GLU A 58 24.37 17.95 -11.90
C GLU A 58 24.16 16.44 -12.08
N LYS A 59 24.19 15.65 -11.01
CA LYS A 59 23.98 14.19 -11.09
C LYS A 59 22.57 13.83 -11.57
N THR A 60 21.58 14.62 -11.15
CA THR A 60 20.20 14.34 -11.56
C THR A 60 19.91 14.77 -12.98
N ARG A 61 20.40 15.94 -13.39
CA ARG A 61 20.31 16.39 -14.79
C ARG A 61 21.01 15.39 -15.71
N GLY A 62 22.14 14.82 -15.28
CA GLY A 62 22.83 13.73 -16.00
C GLY A 62 21.98 12.47 -16.13
N ALA A 63 21.41 11.96 -15.03
CA ALA A 63 20.59 10.75 -15.06
C ALA A 63 19.31 10.90 -15.90
N VAL A 64 18.57 12.00 -15.73
CA VAL A 64 17.36 12.30 -16.51
C VAL A 64 17.72 12.50 -17.98
N SER A 65 18.77 13.27 -18.27
CA SER A 65 19.23 13.49 -19.64
C SER A 65 19.63 12.19 -20.33
N LEU A 66 20.30 11.27 -19.62
CA LEU A 66 20.65 9.96 -20.16
C LEU A 66 19.39 9.13 -20.46
N LEU A 67 18.41 9.08 -19.56
CA LEU A 67 17.14 8.38 -19.81
C LEU A 67 16.38 8.99 -21.01
N GLN A 68 16.35 10.31 -21.12
CA GLN A 68 15.73 11.00 -22.26
C GLN A 68 16.50 10.75 -23.57
N GLN A 69 17.82 10.66 -23.55
CA GLN A 69 18.60 10.26 -24.72
C GLN A 69 18.26 8.85 -25.18
N ILE A 70 18.11 7.91 -24.24
CA ILE A 70 17.78 6.50 -24.55
C ILE A 70 16.35 6.36 -25.08
N PHE A 71 15.38 7.01 -24.45
CA PHE A 71 13.95 6.72 -24.69
C PHE A 71 13.20 7.81 -25.49
N CYS A 72 13.78 9.00 -25.62
CA CYS A 72 13.17 10.16 -26.27
C CYS A 72 14.05 10.75 -27.38
N ALA A 73 14.86 9.92 -28.06
CA ALA A 73 15.82 10.37 -29.09
C ALA A 73 15.19 11.23 -30.21
N LYS A 74 13.88 11.09 -30.47
CA LYS A 74 13.12 11.86 -31.46
C LYS A 74 12.41 13.10 -30.88
N GLY A 75 12.73 13.50 -29.65
CA GLY A 75 12.14 14.64 -28.94
C GLY A 75 10.94 14.31 -28.05
N SER A 76 10.35 13.13 -28.19
CA SER A 76 9.29 12.61 -27.31
C SER A 76 9.49 11.12 -27.05
N PHE A 77 8.86 10.60 -26.01
CA PHE A 77 8.91 9.18 -25.67
C PHE A 77 8.41 8.31 -26.84
N ASP A 78 9.25 7.37 -27.29
CA ASP A 78 8.99 6.47 -28.43
C ASP A 78 8.75 5.03 -27.93
N GLU A 79 7.51 4.69 -27.58
CA GLU A 79 7.16 3.35 -27.10
C GLU A 79 7.44 2.26 -28.15
N GLU A 80 7.17 2.53 -29.42
CA GLU A 80 7.45 1.60 -30.51
C GLU A 80 8.96 1.42 -30.70
N GLY A 81 9.73 2.49 -30.59
CA GLY A 81 11.20 2.48 -30.55
C GLY A 81 11.71 1.59 -29.43
N LEU A 82 11.25 1.80 -28.20
CA LEU A 82 11.59 0.96 -27.04
C LEU A 82 11.32 -0.52 -27.31
N ARG A 83 10.12 -0.86 -27.84
CA ARG A 83 9.79 -2.25 -28.18
C ARG A 83 10.71 -2.81 -29.25
N ARG A 84 11.11 -2.01 -30.23
CA ARG A 84 12.05 -2.42 -31.30
C ARG A 84 13.42 -2.76 -30.72
N GLU A 85 13.97 -1.90 -29.87
CA GLU A 85 15.28 -2.14 -29.24
C GLU A 85 15.23 -3.33 -28.28
N TYR A 86 14.12 -3.48 -27.56
CA TYR A 86 13.87 -4.65 -26.72
C TYR A 86 13.85 -5.96 -27.54
N GLN A 87 13.17 -5.99 -28.70
CA GLN A 87 13.18 -7.15 -29.58
C GLN A 87 14.56 -7.43 -30.15
N GLY A 88 15.35 -6.39 -30.46
CA GLY A 88 16.76 -6.54 -30.84
C GLY A 88 17.56 -7.30 -29.78
N LEU A 89 17.45 -6.92 -28.51
CA LEU A 89 18.12 -7.64 -27.42
C LEU A 89 17.66 -9.10 -27.29
N LYS A 90 16.37 -9.35 -27.49
CA LYS A 90 15.79 -10.70 -27.43
C LYS A 90 16.27 -11.59 -28.58
N GLN A 91 16.34 -11.06 -29.80
CA GLN A 91 16.77 -11.80 -31.00
C GLN A 91 18.19 -12.36 -30.86
N TYR A 92 19.09 -11.61 -30.19
CA TYR A 92 20.47 -12.02 -29.93
C TYR A 92 20.65 -12.71 -28.57
N ASN A 93 19.55 -13.13 -27.91
CA ASN A 93 19.55 -13.85 -26.62
C ASN A 93 20.25 -13.12 -25.46
N PHE A 94 20.33 -11.79 -25.50
CA PHE A 94 20.83 -11.02 -24.36
C PHE A 94 19.84 -11.06 -23.18
N ILE A 95 18.55 -11.04 -23.50
CA ILE A 95 17.45 -11.04 -22.54
C ILE A 95 16.42 -12.13 -22.86
N SER A 96 15.64 -12.49 -21.85
CA SER A 96 14.43 -13.31 -21.96
C SER A 96 13.26 -12.61 -21.27
N ASP A 97 12.04 -12.90 -21.69
CA ASP A 97 10.82 -12.40 -21.05
C ASP A 97 9.93 -13.51 -20.50
N ALA A 98 9.20 -13.19 -19.44
CA ALA A 98 8.12 -14.00 -18.88
C ALA A 98 6.88 -13.15 -18.63
N LYS A 99 5.69 -13.73 -18.71
CA LYS A 99 4.44 -13.03 -18.39
C LYS A 99 4.01 -13.32 -16.96
N ALA A 100 3.54 -12.29 -16.27
CA ALA A 100 2.88 -12.41 -14.96
C ALA A 100 1.70 -11.42 -14.91
N GLY A 101 0.49 -11.94 -15.12
CA GLY A 101 -0.67 -11.07 -15.41
C GLY A 101 -0.39 -10.21 -16.64
N ASP A 102 -0.56 -8.91 -16.51
CA ASP A 102 -0.33 -7.92 -17.57
C ASP A 102 1.14 -7.44 -17.65
N LEU A 103 2.02 -7.93 -16.77
CA LEU A 103 3.43 -7.55 -16.76
C LEU A 103 4.28 -8.42 -17.70
N VAL A 104 5.24 -7.76 -18.35
CA VAL A 104 6.33 -8.40 -19.11
C VAL A 104 7.61 -8.29 -18.28
N LEU A 105 8.02 -9.43 -17.72
CA LEU A 105 9.14 -9.51 -16.81
C LEU A 105 10.42 -9.85 -17.58
N THR A 106 11.37 -8.92 -17.61
CA THR A 106 12.63 -9.03 -18.33
C THR A 106 13.70 -9.65 -17.44
N SER A 107 14.41 -10.65 -17.94
CA SER A 107 15.60 -11.22 -17.28
C SER A 107 16.79 -11.07 -18.21
N LEU A 108 17.84 -10.42 -17.71
CA LEU A 108 19.14 -10.30 -18.37
C LEU A 108 19.96 -11.57 -18.09
N HIS A 109 20.59 -12.17 -19.09
CA HIS A 109 21.42 -13.34 -18.82
C HIS A 109 22.60 -12.97 -17.88
N PRO A 110 22.86 -13.70 -16.77
CA PRO A 110 23.88 -13.31 -15.80
C PRO A 110 25.29 -13.13 -16.41
N GLU A 111 25.67 -13.99 -17.35
CA GLU A 111 26.95 -13.89 -18.08
C GLU A 111 27.03 -12.63 -18.94
N VAL A 112 25.91 -12.17 -19.51
CA VAL A 112 25.84 -10.92 -20.27
C VAL A 112 26.03 -9.74 -19.33
N LYS A 113 25.42 -9.77 -18.15
CA LYS A 113 25.66 -8.75 -17.11
C LYS A 113 27.14 -8.69 -16.72
N SER A 114 27.74 -9.83 -16.37
CA SER A 114 29.16 -9.91 -16.01
C SER A 114 30.06 -9.45 -17.14
N TRP A 115 29.73 -9.81 -18.38
CA TRP A 115 30.44 -9.35 -19.56
C TRP A 115 30.39 -7.84 -19.69
N VAL A 116 29.19 -7.21 -19.70
CA VAL A 116 29.04 -5.74 -19.78
C VAL A 116 29.86 -5.04 -18.70
N ARG A 117 29.80 -5.56 -17.46
CA ARG A 117 30.52 -5.00 -16.31
C ARG A 117 32.03 -5.17 -16.36
N SER A 118 32.56 -6.05 -17.21
CA SER A 118 34.00 -6.30 -17.32
C SER A 118 34.75 -5.26 -18.17
N TRP A 119 34.05 -4.54 -19.05
CA TRP A 119 34.67 -3.60 -20.00
C TRP A 119 34.09 -2.18 -19.95
N ILE A 120 32.96 -1.96 -19.28
CA ILE A 120 32.45 -0.61 -19.05
C ILE A 120 33.45 0.18 -18.17
N ASN A 121 33.73 1.42 -18.55
CA ASN A 121 34.56 2.28 -17.72
C ASN A 121 33.76 2.83 -16.52
N LYS A 122 34.47 3.21 -15.45
CA LYS A 122 33.83 3.67 -14.20
C LYS A 122 32.90 4.88 -14.37
N PRO A 123 33.27 5.96 -15.09
CA PRO A 123 32.35 7.09 -15.29
C PRO A 123 31.03 6.72 -15.99
N THR A 124 31.10 5.87 -17.02
CA THR A 124 29.90 5.39 -17.73
C THR A 124 29.06 4.50 -16.81
N GLU A 125 29.69 3.60 -16.05
CA GLU A 125 29.01 2.77 -15.05
C GLU A 125 28.26 3.62 -14.01
N GLU A 126 28.89 4.66 -13.46
CA GLU A 126 28.26 5.57 -12.49
C GLU A 126 27.07 6.33 -13.10
N ALA A 127 27.17 6.78 -14.36
CA ALA A 127 26.08 7.47 -15.06
C ALA A 127 24.86 6.55 -15.28
N TYR A 128 25.09 5.32 -15.75
CA TYR A 128 24.01 4.34 -15.93
C TYR A 128 23.44 3.85 -14.61
N GLN A 129 24.24 3.78 -13.55
CA GLN A 129 23.75 3.45 -12.20
C GLN A 129 22.83 4.57 -11.67
N ALA A 130 23.21 5.83 -11.86
CA ALA A 130 22.35 6.96 -11.50
C ALA A 130 21.04 6.99 -12.31
N ALA A 131 21.10 6.66 -13.60
CA ALA A 131 19.90 6.51 -14.45
C ALA A 131 19.01 5.35 -13.99
N ALA A 132 19.58 4.22 -13.58
CA ALA A 132 18.81 3.09 -13.05
C ALA A 132 18.10 3.45 -11.74
N ILE A 133 18.78 4.14 -10.82
CA ILE A 133 18.18 4.65 -9.58
C ILE A 133 17.06 5.63 -9.89
N GLN A 134 17.28 6.57 -10.82
CA GLN A 134 16.25 7.53 -11.25
C GLN A 134 15.02 6.82 -11.84
N LEU A 135 15.22 5.77 -12.63
CA LEU A 135 14.14 4.98 -13.22
C LEU A 135 13.33 4.25 -12.14
N LEU A 136 13.98 3.61 -11.16
CA LEU A 136 13.29 3.00 -10.00
C LEU A 136 12.54 4.05 -9.17
N GLY A 137 13.11 5.25 -9.02
CA GLY A 137 12.50 6.37 -8.34
C GLY A 137 11.21 6.85 -9.01
N CYS A 138 11.01 6.57 -10.29
CA CYS A 138 9.78 6.88 -11.02
C CYS A 138 8.66 5.84 -10.83
N SER A 139 8.79 4.94 -9.85
CA SER A 139 7.76 3.94 -9.55
C SER A 139 6.40 4.59 -9.20
N PRO A 140 5.28 3.89 -9.46
CA PRO A 140 3.95 4.45 -9.21
C PRO A 140 3.74 4.92 -7.77
N LYS A 141 2.97 6.02 -7.65
CA LYS A 141 2.63 6.56 -6.33
C LYS A 141 1.74 5.58 -5.55
N GLY A 142 0.77 4.93 -6.19
CA GLY A 142 -0.11 3.96 -5.55
C GLY A 142 0.48 2.54 -5.47
N LYS A 143 -0.27 1.62 -4.85
CA LYS A 143 -0.01 0.18 -4.95
C LYS A 143 -0.08 -0.24 -6.41
N ASP A 144 0.93 -0.99 -6.85
CA ASP A 144 1.06 -1.40 -8.24
C ASP A 144 1.55 -2.86 -8.34
N PRO A 145 1.08 -3.66 -9.31
CA PRO A 145 1.56 -5.02 -9.53
C PRO A 145 3.09 -5.13 -9.69
N MET A 146 3.77 -4.06 -10.11
CA MET A 146 5.22 -3.99 -10.22
C MET A 146 5.94 -4.02 -8.86
N ASP A 147 5.30 -3.62 -7.76
CA ASP A 147 5.94 -3.42 -6.45
C ASP A 147 6.78 -4.64 -6.02
N GLN A 148 6.21 -5.85 -6.15
CA GLN A 148 6.89 -7.11 -5.79
C GLN A 148 8.16 -7.40 -6.61
N TYR A 149 8.26 -6.83 -7.82
CA TYR A 149 9.41 -6.99 -8.71
C TYR A 149 10.40 -5.83 -8.62
N LEU A 150 9.95 -4.66 -8.17
CA LEU A 150 10.81 -3.50 -7.90
C LEU A 150 11.56 -3.67 -6.57
N ASN A 151 10.95 -4.32 -5.58
CA ASN A 151 11.58 -4.53 -4.28
C ASN A 151 12.97 -5.20 -4.38
N PRO A 152 13.16 -6.35 -5.04
CA PRO A 152 14.48 -6.96 -5.14
C PRO A 152 15.52 -6.06 -5.81
N GLN A 153 15.09 -5.18 -6.73
CA GLN A 153 15.95 -4.21 -7.41
C GLN A 153 16.40 -3.11 -6.44
N ILE A 154 15.49 -2.63 -5.61
CA ILE A 154 15.75 -1.64 -4.56
C ILE A 154 16.65 -2.23 -3.48
N MET A 155 16.37 -3.46 -3.02
CA MET A 155 17.16 -4.13 -1.99
C MET A 155 18.58 -4.45 -2.44
N ALA A 156 18.82 -4.63 -3.75
CA ALA A 156 20.19 -4.73 -4.28
C ALA A 156 21.02 -3.44 -4.09
N LEU A 157 20.38 -2.32 -3.76
CA LEU A 157 21.01 -1.02 -3.48
C LEU A 157 21.10 -0.71 -1.98
N GLU A 158 20.80 -1.67 -1.10
CA GLU A 158 20.71 -1.46 0.35
C GLU A 158 21.97 -0.80 0.93
N SER A 159 23.15 -1.24 0.53
CA SER A 159 24.44 -0.68 0.98
C SER A 159 24.65 0.79 0.60
N SER A 160 23.86 1.31 -0.34
CA SER A 160 23.96 2.67 -0.86
C SER A 160 22.83 3.58 -0.36
N PHE A 161 21.89 3.10 0.45
CA PHE A 161 20.72 3.85 0.92
C PHE A 161 21.07 5.21 1.53
N ASP A 162 22.12 5.26 2.36
CA ASP A 162 22.55 6.49 3.04
C ASP A 162 23.00 7.59 2.05
N THR A 163 23.48 7.18 0.87
CA THR A 163 23.97 8.08 -0.18
C THR A 163 22.92 8.45 -1.22
N LEU A 164 21.73 7.83 -1.17
CA LEU A 164 20.64 8.12 -2.09
C LEU A 164 20.12 9.54 -1.88
N ARG A 165 19.51 10.10 -2.92
CA ARG A 165 18.81 11.38 -2.82
C ARG A 165 17.51 11.18 -2.03
N THR A 166 17.07 12.20 -1.32
CA THR A 166 15.84 12.16 -0.49
C THR A 166 14.61 11.68 -1.25
N ASN A 167 14.41 12.12 -2.50
CA ASN A 167 13.29 11.67 -3.34
C ASN A 167 13.41 10.20 -3.78
N ASP A 168 14.62 9.68 -3.97
CA ASP A 168 14.82 8.25 -4.25
C ASP A 168 14.53 7.42 -3.00
N LYS A 169 15.07 7.85 -1.84
CA LYS A 169 14.79 7.22 -0.54
C LYS A 169 13.29 7.12 -0.31
N ALA A 170 12.55 8.22 -0.51
CA ALA A 170 11.11 8.26 -0.32
C ALA A 170 10.35 7.32 -1.28
N SER A 171 10.75 7.28 -2.55
CA SER A 171 10.13 6.40 -3.55
C SER A 171 10.39 4.93 -3.22
N PHE A 172 11.63 4.60 -2.84
CA PHE A 172 12.03 3.25 -2.48
C PHE A 172 11.34 2.78 -1.20
N ALA A 173 11.26 3.65 -0.19
CA ALA A 173 10.58 3.37 1.06
C ALA A 173 9.12 2.97 0.84
N ARG A 174 8.43 3.60 -0.12
CA ARG A 174 7.02 3.28 -0.42
C ARG A 174 6.84 1.93 -1.06
N VAL A 175 7.71 1.58 -2.01
CA VAL A 175 7.71 0.23 -2.57
C VAL A 175 7.96 -0.79 -1.45
N LEU A 176 8.99 -0.57 -0.62
CA LEU A 176 9.32 -1.44 0.51
C LEU A 176 8.16 -1.59 1.50
N TYR A 177 7.50 -0.49 1.86
CA TYR A 177 6.30 -0.49 2.70
C TYR A 177 5.19 -1.37 2.11
N ARG A 178 4.87 -1.19 0.81
CA ARG A 178 3.79 -1.92 0.14
C ARG A 178 4.08 -3.40 -0.05
N THR A 179 5.36 -3.78 -0.08
CA THR A 179 5.82 -5.17 -0.16
C THR A 179 6.05 -5.84 1.20
N GLY A 180 5.89 -5.10 2.31
CA GLY A 180 6.02 -5.65 3.67
C GLY A 180 7.39 -5.48 4.34
N ASP A 181 8.36 -4.86 3.68
CA ASP A 181 9.69 -4.57 4.24
C ASP A 181 9.66 -3.29 5.10
N HIS A 182 8.78 -3.30 6.10
CA HIS A 182 8.50 -2.14 6.95
C HIS A 182 9.74 -1.63 7.69
N GLY A 183 10.67 -2.51 8.08
CA GLY A 183 11.92 -2.12 8.72
C GLY A 183 12.83 -1.26 7.82
N LYS A 184 12.97 -1.63 6.54
CA LYS A 184 13.77 -0.86 5.57
C LYS A 184 13.04 0.40 5.11
N SER A 185 11.73 0.32 4.96
CA SER A 185 10.91 1.51 4.76
C SER A 185 11.09 2.52 5.91
N LEU A 186 11.13 2.04 7.17
CA LEU A 186 11.28 2.89 8.35
C LEU A 186 12.63 3.59 8.35
N GLN A 187 13.70 2.86 8.03
CA GLN A 187 15.04 3.40 7.87
C GLN A 187 15.05 4.56 6.86
N LEU A 188 14.53 4.32 5.65
CA LEU A 188 14.55 5.31 4.58
C LEU A 188 13.67 6.53 4.88
N PHE A 189 12.45 6.35 5.39
CA PHE A 189 11.59 7.49 5.75
C PHE A 189 12.14 8.30 6.93
N THR A 190 12.83 7.67 7.88
CA THR A 190 13.54 8.39 8.96
C THR A 190 14.61 9.29 8.35
N GLN A 191 15.42 8.77 7.42
CA GLN A 191 16.42 9.57 6.72
C GLN A 191 15.80 10.68 5.86
N VAL A 192 14.65 10.43 5.24
CA VAL A 192 13.92 11.46 4.49
C VAL A 192 13.52 12.62 5.41
N ILE A 193 12.99 12.33 6.59
CA ILE A 193 12.65 13.36 7.57
C ILE A 193 13.90 14.11 8.04
N GLU A 194 15.01 13.41 8.31
CA GLU A 194 16.27 14.08 8.68
C GLU A 194 16.79 14.98 7.56
N ASP A 195 16.74 14.53 6.30
CA ASP A 195 17.17 15.31 5.14
C ASP A 195 16.31 16.57 4.99
N LEU A 196 14.99 16.43 5.11
CA LEU A 196 14.04 17.54 5.10
C LEU A 196 14.28 18.50 6.26
N GLN A 197 14.58 17.96 7.46
CA GLN A 197 14.88 18.72 8.68
C GLN A 197 16.25 19.43 8.67
N ARG A 198 17.15 19.06 7.77
CA ARG A 198 18.43 19.77 7.57
C ARG A 198 18.34 20.92 6.57
N ASP A 199 17.30 20.99 5.72
CA ASP A 199 17.17 22.09 4.74
C ASP A 199 16.81 23.41 5.47
N PRO A 200 17.66 24.45 5.39
CA PRO A 200 17.44 25.74 6.07
C PRO A 200 16.18 26.50 5.58
N ARG A 201 15.50 26.03 4.52
CA ARG A 201 14.26 26.63 3.98
C ARG A 201 12.97 26.03 4.55
N GLN A 202 13.05 25.20 5.60
CA GLN A 202 11.87 24.65 6.30
C GLN A 202 10.89 25.68 6.86
N ASN A 203 11.32 26.93 7.02
CA ASN A 203 10.46 27.99 7.54
C ASN A 203 9.48 28.56 6.50
N HIS A 204 9.50 28.06 5.25
CA HIS A 204 8.49 28.40 4.25
C HIS A 204 7.29 27.47 4.35
N GLU A 205 6.09 28.06 4.25
CA GLU A 205 4.80 27.37 4.44
C GLU A 205 4.63 26.18 3.49
N ASP A 206 5.12 26.27 2.25
CA ASP A 206 5.06 25.18 1.26
C ASP A 206 5.99 24.00 1.63
N THR A 207 7.15 24.26 2.23
CA THR A 207 8.07 23.22 2.70
C THR A 207 7.50 22.46 3.91
N LEU A 208 6.60 23.10 4.67
CA LEU A 208 5.95 22.50 5.82
C LEU A 208 4.92 21.45 5.42
N GLU A 209 4.17 21.65 4.33
CA GLU A 209 3.25 20.62 3.83
C GLU A 209 4.01 19.38 3.34
N ASP A 210 5.08 19.53 2.55
CA ASP A 210 5.95 18.42 2.11
C ASP A 210 6.52 17.63 3.31
N THR A 211 6.96 18.34 4.34
CA THR A 211 7.47 17.73 5.57
C THR A 211 6.38 16.96 6.31
N LEU A 212 5.15 17.48 6.35
CA LEU A 212 4.01 16.80 6.96
C LEU A 212 3.54 15.59 6.14
N GLU A 213 3.65 15.62 4.82
CA GLU A 213 3.40 14.44 3.97
C GLU A 213 4.43 13.33 4.25
N ALA A 214 5.72 13.69 4.34
CA ALA A 214 6.77 12.75 4.72
C ALA A 214 6.56 12.19 6.13
N LEU A 215 6.10 13.03 7.08
CA LEU A 215 5.79 12.60 8.45
C LEU A 215 4.58 11.66 8.47
N ALA A 216 3.60 11.86 7.60
CA ALA A 216 2.45 10.98 7.49
C ALA A 216 2.87 9.59 7.00
N GLU A 217 3.74 9.53 5.98
CA GLU A 217 4.30 8.26 5.50
C GLU A 217 5.16 7.58 6.58
N LEU A 218 6.01 8.33 7.29
CA LEU A 218 6.78 7.81 8.43
C LEU A 218 5.85 7.24 9.51
N ALA A 219 4.79 7.95 9.88
CA ALA A 219 3.83 7.49 10.88
C ALA A 219 3.09 6.21 10.45
N ASN A 220 2.78 6.06 9.16
CA ASN A 220 2.18 4.83 8.62
C ASN A 220 3.13 3.63 8.72
N VAL A 221 4.42 3.87 8.49
CA VAL A 221 5.45 2.83 8.60
C VAL A 221 5.73 2.50 10.07
N GLU A 222 5.79 3.50 10.94
CA GLU A 222 5.90 3.31 12.40
C GLU A 222 4.73 2.48 12.94
N GLN A 223 3.51 2.78 12.51
CA GLN A 223 2.33 1.98 12.82
C GLN A 223 2.49 0.52 12.37
N ALA A 224 2.96 0.27 11.13
CA ALA A 224 3.18 -1.09 10.63
C ALA A 224 4.30 -1.85 11.36
N CYS A 225 5.30 -1.13 11.88
CA CYS A 225 6.37 -1.68 12.72
C CYS A 225 5.97 -1.86 14.20
N GLY A 226 4.75 -1.51 14.60
CA GLY A 226 4.30 -1.55 16.00
C GLY A 226 4.84 -0.39 16.87
N ASN A 227 5.47 0.62 16.28
CA ASN A 227 5.99 1.81 16.96
C ASN A 227 4.86 2.84 17.21
N TYR A 228 3.77 2.42 17.84
CA TYR A 228 2.54 3.21 17.94
C TYR A 228 2.72 4.55 18.67
N ALA A 229 3.57 4.61 19.70
CA ALA A 229 3.83 5.85 20.44
C ALA A 229 4.44 6.95 19.54
N ARG A 230 5.41 6.60 18.69
CA ARG A 230 6.01 7.55 17.74
C ARG A 230 5.02 7.96 16.64
N ALA A 231 4.29 6.97 16.11
CA ALA A 231 3.23 7.22 15.13
C ALA A 231 2.18 8.20 15.67
N LYS A 232 1.81 8.07 16.96
CA LYS A 232 0.87 8.98 17.64
C LYS A 232 1.42 10.41 17.65
N THR A 233 2.64 10.62 18.13
CA THR A 233 3.26 11.95 18.19
C THR A 233 3.29 12.64 16.82
N HIS A 234 3.65 11.92 15.75
CA HIS A 234 3.63 12.46 14.40
C HIS A 234 2.19 12.76 13.93
N ARG A 235 1.23 11.85 14.16
CA ARG A 235 -0.19 12.05 13.81
C ARG A 235 -0.85 13.20 14.57
N GLU A 236 -0.49 13.43 15.83
CA GLU A 236 -0.90 14.61 16.60
C GLU A 236 -0.37 15.90 15.99
N THR A 237 0.91 15.92 15.60
CA THR A 237 1.55 17.07 14.94
C THR A 237 0.83 17.41 13.63
N ILE A 238 0.60 16.41 12.77
CA ILE A 238 -0.13 16.56 11.50
C ILE A 238 -1.55 17.05 11.74
N THR A 239 -2.27 16.45 12.69
CA THR A 239 -3.65 16.81 13.03
C THR A 239 -3.73 18.25 13.52
N LYS A 240 -2.86 18.65 14.45
CA LYS A 240 -2.81 20.02 14.99
C LYS A 240 -2.58 21.04 13.89
N TRP A 241 -1.64 20.77 12.99
CA TRP A 241 -1.38 21.66 11.86
C TRP A 241 -2.59 21.77 10.92
N ARG A 242 -3.17 20.65 10.50
CA ARG A 242 -4.33 20.64 9.58
C ARG A 242 -5.55 21.32 10.18
N ARG A 243 -5.80 21.15 11.49
CA ARG A 243 -6.87 21.88 12.21
C ARG A 243 -6.67 23.39 12.13
N GLY A 244 -5.45 23.87 12.39
CA GLY A 244 -5.14 25.30 12.36
C GLY A 244 -5.19 25.90 10.96
N ARG A 245 -4.77 25.14 9.93
CA ARG A 245 -4.59 25.66 8.57
C ARG A 245 -5.81 25.47 7.66
N LEU A 246 -6.42 24.29 7.70
CA LEU A 246 -7.51 23.90 6.80
C LEU A 246 -8.88 23.99 7.49
N GLY A 247 -8.89 24.06 8.82
CA GLY A 247 -10.09 24.03 9.62
C GLY A 247 -10.45 22.64 10.10
N LEU A 248 -11.36 22.63 11.08
CA LEU A 248 -11.78 21.45 11.83
C LEU A 248 -12.52 20.41 10.96
N ASP A 249 -13.34 20.86 10.03
CA ASP A 249 -14.24 19.98 9.25
C ASP A 249 -13.70 19.66 7.85
N HIS A 250 -12.48 20.13 7.54
CA HIS A 250 -11.84 19.86 6.26
C HIS A 250 -11.53 18.36 6.08
N PRO A 251 -11.73 17.76 4.89
CA PRO A 251 -11.52 16.34 4.66
C PRO A 251 -10.13 15.81 5.09
N LYS A 252 -9.05 16.51 4.73
CA LYS A 252 -7.68 16.17 5.17
C LYS A 252 -7.52 16.20 6.71
N THR A 253 -8.25 17.06 7.42
CA THR A 253 -8.22 17.11 8.88
C THR A 253 -8.93 15.89 9.47
N LEU A 254 -10.11 15.55 8.95
CA LEU A 254 -10.86 14.36 9.38
C LEU A 254 -10.10 13.06 9.12
N GLU A 255 -9.37 12.98 8.01
CA GLU A 255 -8.50 11.85 7.69
C GLU A 255 -7.37 11.71 8.71
N ALA A 256 -6.67 12.81 9.03
CA ALA A 256 -5.60 12.79 10.04
C ALA A 256 -6.09 12.39 11.43
N GLU A 257 -7.27 12.87 11.83
CA GLU A 257 -7.90 12.47 13.09
C GLU A 257 -8.32 11.00 13.10
N GLY A 258 -8.79 10.47 11.96
CA GLY A 258 -9.12 9.05 11.82
C GLY A 258 -7.88 8.18 12.02
N LEU A 259 -6.77 8.52 11.36
CA LEU A 259 -5.50 7.83 11.56
C LEU A 259 -4.98 7.97 13.00
N LEU A 260 -5.11 9.13 13.63
CA LEU A 260 -4.77 9.30 15.04
C LEU A 260 -5.62 8.36 15.94
N ALA A 261 -6.93 8.27 15.68
CA ALA A 261 -7.82 7.37 16.41
C ALA A 261 -7.46 5.89 16.24
N GLU A 262 -7.03 5.47 15.05
CA GLU A 262 -6.49 4.12 14.81
C GLU A 262 -5.25 3.84 15.66
N THR A 263 -4.33 4.81 15.76
CA THR A 263 -3.14 4.66 16.61
C THR A 263 -3.50 4.60 18.09
N CYS A 264 -4.39 5.48 18.56
CA CYS A 264 -4.89 5.45 19.94
C CYS A 264 -5.51 4.09 20.28
N THR A 265 -6.29 3.52 19.35
CA THR A 265 -6.87 2.17 19.52
C THR A 265 -5.77 1.11 19.65
N SER A 266 -4.70 1.21 18.85
CA SER A 266 -3.56 0.29 18.91
C SER A 266 -2.76 0.40 20.22
N LEU A 267 -2.81 1.57 20.87
CA LEU A 267 -2.23 1.82 22.20
C LEU A 267 -3.17 1.45 23.36
N GLY A 268 -4.41 1.04 23.07
CA GLY A 268 -5.45 0.80 24.09
C GLY A 268 -6.07 2.08 24.67
N GLU A 269 -5.79 3.24 24.08
CA GLU A 269 -6.32 4.56 24.47
C GLU A 269 -7.73 4.77 23.90
N ASN A 270 -8.63 3.83 24.19
CA ASN A 270 -9.92 3.74 23.51
C ASN A 270 -10.82 4.96 23.72
N ALA A 271 -10.73 5.62 24.89
CA ALA A 271 -11.51 6.82 25.17
C ALA A 271 -11.18 7.98 24.19
N GLU A 272 -9.89 8.16 23.87
CA GLU A 272 -9.44 9.16 22.91
C GLU A 272 -9.90 8.80 21.49
N ALA A 273 -9.75 7.53 21.10
CA ALA A 273 -10.20 7.04 19.80
C ALA A 273 -11.72 7.20 19.61
N VAL A 274 -12.54 6.88 20.63
CA VAL A 274 -14.00 7.09 20.60
C VAL A 274 -14.34 8.56 20.38
N ASN A 275 -13.67 9.48 21.10
CA ASN A 275 -13.92 10.91 20.97
C ASN A 275 -13.61 11.42 19.54
N LEU A 276 -12.48 11.01 18.98
CA LEU A 276 -12.09 11.35 17.60
C LEU A 276 -13.09 10.79 16.59
N TYR A 277 -13.44 9.51 16.66
CA TYR A 277 -14.38 8.92 15.72
C TYR A 277 -15.80 9.47 15.83
N ARG A 278 -16.31 9.75 17.04
CA ARG A 278 -17.62 10.40 17.22
C ARG A 278 -17.65 11.79 16.59
N ARG A 279 -16.57 12.56 16.72
CA ARG A 279 -16.43 13.86 16.06
C ARG A 279 -16.47 13.70 14.53
N ILE A 280 -15.64 12.82 13.98
CA ILE A 280 -15.59 12.56 12.53
C ILE A 280 -16.97 12.12 12.02
N LEU A 281 -17.63 11.23 12.76
CA LEU A 281 -18.94 10.69 12.41
C LEU A 281 -19.99 11.80 12.35
N LYS A 282 -20.03 12.71 13.33
CA LYS A 282 -20.94 13.85 13.34
C LYS A 282 -20.80 14.72 12.08
N VAL A 283 -19.56 15.02 11.68
CA VAL A 283 -19.31 15.82 10.47
C VAL A 283 -19.71 15.06 9.20
N ARG A 284 -19.38 13.77 9.10
CA ARG A 284 -19.71 12.94 7.94
C ARG A 284 -21.21 12.69 7.79
N ILE A 285 -21.96 12.50 8.88
CA ILE A 285 -23.43 12.42 8.84
C ILE A 285 -24.01 13.72 8.27
N GLY A 286 -23.53 14.88 8.74
CA GLY A 286 -24.04 16.18 8.28
C GLY A 286 -23.71 16.52 6.82
N THR A 287 -22.64 15.93 6.26
CA THR A 287 -22.14 16.27 4.91
C THR A 287 -22.41 15.20 3.86
N LEU A 288 -22.37 13.93 4.23
CA LEU A 288 -22.50 12.77 3.33
C LEU A 288 -23.76 11.94 3.59
N GLY A 289 -24.52 12.27 4.64
CA GLY A 289 -25.64 11.47 5.10
C GLY A 289 -25.21 10.25 5.94
N ASP A 290 -26.20 9.61 6.57
CA ASP A 290 -25.99 8.51 7.51
C ASP A 290 -25.45 7.23 6.83
N ASP A 291 -25.90 6.99 5.59
CA ASP A 291 -25.49 5.84 4.75
C ASP A 291 -24.36 6.16 3.77
N GLY A 292 -23.73 7.35 3.87
CA GLY A 292 -22.59 7.71 3.04
C GLY A 292 -21.40 6.76 3.25
N THR A 293 -20.68 6.40 2.18
CA THR A 293 -19.59 5.40 2.25
C THR A 293 -18.56 5.71 3.35
N LEU A 294 -18.10 6.96 3.45
CA LEU A 294 -17.15 7.36 4.49
C LEU A 294 -17.79 7.41 5.90
N THR A 295 -19.10 7.66 6.00
CA THR A 295 -19.86 7.60 7.25
C THR A 295 -19.92 6.17 7.76
N LEU A 296 -20.26 5.21 6.90
CA LEU A 296 -20.30 3.78 7.23
C LEU A 296 -18.92 3.24 7.60
N VAL A 297 -17.85 3.70 6.95
CA VAL A 297 -16.46 3.37 7.35
C VAL A 297 -16.16 3.89 8.76
N THR A 298 -16.56 5.13 9.10
CA THR A 298 -16.38 5.66 10.46
C THR A 298 -17.19 4.88 11.49
N LYS A 299 -18.45 4.54 11.20
CA LYS A 299 -19.29 3.71 12.10
C LYS A 299 -18.64 2.36 12.36
N ALA A 300 -18.09 1.70 11.33
CA ALA A 300 -17.39 0.43 11.46
C ALA A 300 -16.15 0.56 12.35
N LYS A 301 -15.30 1.56 12.10
CA LYS A 301 -14.10 1.81 12.92
C LYS A 301 -14.45 2.11 14.38
N LEU A 302 -15.47 2.92 14.63
CA LEU A 302 -15.95 3.21 15.98
C LEU A 302 -16.50 1.96 16.68
N ALA A 303 -17.20 1.09 15.95
CA ALA A 303 -17.67 -0.19 16.49
C ALA A 303 -16.52 -1.10 16.93
N ASP A 304 -15.41 -1.10 16.19
CA ASP A 304 -14.21 -1.86 16.56
C ASP A 304 -13.57 -1.32 17.84
N VAL A 305 -13.54 0.00 18.04
CA VAL A 305 -13.07 0.61 19.30
C VAL A 305 -13.97 0.24 20.47
N TYR A 306 -15.30 0.27 20.31
CA TYR A 306 -16.22 -0.16 21.36
C TYR A 306 -16.06 -1.64 21.69
N HIS A 307 -15.88 -2.48 20.68
CA HIS A 307 -15.63 -3.90 20.89
C HIS A 307 -14.34 -4.13 21.69
N ALA A 308 -13.24 -3.44 21.33
CA ALA A 308 -11.99 -3.50 22.07
C ALA A 308 -12.08 -2.96 23.50
N SER A 309 -13.04 -2.07 23.78
CA SER A 309 -13.31 -1.52 25.12
C SER A 309 -14.27 -2.37 25.96
N GLY A 310 -14.87 -3.41 25.38
CA GLY A 310 -15.88 -4.24 26.04
C GLY A 310 -17.32 -3.72 25.94
N ASP A 311 -17.55 -2.58 25.28
CA ASP A 311 -18.87 -1.97 25.04
C ASP A 311 -19.62 -2.68 23.90
N LYS A 312 -19.91 -3.97 24.10
CA LYS A 312 -20.48 -4.86 23.08
C LYS A 312 -21.83 -4.38 22.52
N GLY A 313 -22.63 -3.67 23.32
CA GLY A 313 -23.92 -3.12 22.90
C GLY A 313 -23.78 -2.00 21.86
N GLU A 314 -22.90 -1.03 22.12
CA GLU A 314 -22.62 0.08 21.19
C GLU A 314 -21.96 -0.44 19.90
N ALA A 315 -21.03 -1.40 20.02
CA ALA A 315 -20.43 -2.06 18.86
C ALA A 315 -21.48 -2.77 18.00
N LEU A 316 -22.44 -3.47 18.63
CA LEU A 316 -23.52 -4.17 17.93
C LEU A 316 -24.44 -3.18 17.21
N ALA A 317 -24.84 -2.08 17.86
CA ALA A 317 -25.69 -1.06 17.27
C ALA A 317 -25.05 -0.46 16.00
N LEU A 318 -23.78 -0.04 16.09
CA LEU A 318 -23.07 0.52 14.94
C LEU A 318 -22.85 -0.51 13.82
N ARG A 319 -22.53 -1.77 14.14
CA ARG A 319 -22.40 -2.83 13.11
C ARG A 319 -23.72 -3.11 12.42
N ARG A 320 -24.85 -2.99 13.12
CA ARG A 320 -26.20 -3.11 12.53
C ARG A 320 -26.49 -1.98 11.56
N ASP A 321 -26.16 -0.75 11.92
CA ASP A 321 -26.24 0.40 11.01
C ASP A 321 -25.37 0.18 9.76
N VAL A 322 -24.12 -0.25 9.95
CA VAL A 322 -23.19 -0.49 8.83
C VAL A 322 -23.72 -1.55 7.87
N TYR A 323 -24.22 -2.68 8.38
CA TYR A 323 -24.82 -3.72 7.55
C TYR A 323 -26.06 -3.20 6.80
N THR A 324 -26.94 -2.47 7.49
CA THR A 324 -28.17 -1.93 6.89
C THR A 324 -27.85 -0.93 5.78
N GLY A 325 -26.96 0.04 6.05
CA GLY A 325 -26.55 1.04 5.08
C GLY A 325 -25.88 0.43 3.85
N ARG A 326 -24.94 -0.51 4.03
CA ARG A 326 -24.28 -1.22 2.90
C ARG A 326 -25.26 -2.07 2.11
N LYS A 327 -26.17 -2.79 2.78
CA LYS A 327 -27.21 -3.58 2.11
C LYS A 327 -28.12 -2.70 1.25
N ASN A 328 -28.51 -1.53 1.75
CA ASN A 328 -29.37 -0.60 1.02
C ASN A 328 -28.65 0.08 -0.16
N THR A 329 -27.37 0.41 0.00
CA THR A 329 -26.60 1.16 -1.01
C THR A 329 -25.94 0.28 -2.07
N LEU A 330 -25.39 -0.88 -1.66
CA LEU A 330 -24.61 -1.76 -2.53
C LEU A 330 -25.37 -3.03 -2.94
N GLY A 331 -26.36 -3.44 -2.14
CA GLY A 331 -27.06 -4.71 -2.26
C GLY A 331 -26.52 -5.79 -1.29
N PRO A 332 -27.27 -6.89 -1.08
CA PRO A 332 -26.99 -7.90 -0.06
C PRO A 332 -25.74 -8.76 -0.33
N ASP A 333 -25.37 -8.95 -1.60
CA ASP A 333 -24.33 -9.91 -2.03
C ASP A 333 -23.03 -9.23 -2.47
N LYS A 334 -22.83 -7.96 -2.12
CA LYS A 334 -21.55 -7.29 -2.38
C LYS A 334 -20.52 -7.67 -1.31
N PRO A 335 -19.23 -7.83 -1.66
CA PRO A 335 -18.19 -8.20 -0.70
C PRO A 335 -18.20 -7.36 0.58
N ASP A 336 -18.38 -6.04 0.46
CA ASP A 336 -18.44 -5.14 1.61
C ASP A 336 -19.68 -5.34 2.49
N THR A 337 -20.82 -5.70 1.91
CA THR A 337 -22.04 -6.03 2.65
C THR A 337 -21.90 -7.36 3.37
N ILE A 338 -21.27 -8.35 2.74
CA ILE A 338 -20.98 -9.66 3.33
C ILE A 338 -19.98 -9.51 4.49
N LEU A 339 -18.95 -8.67 4.35
CA LEU A 339 -18.04 -8.36 5.46
C LEU A 339 -18.79 -7.70 6.63
N ALA A 340 -19.70 -6.76 6.35
CA ALA A 340 -20.53 -6.15 7.40
C ALA A 340 -21.48 -7.16 8.07
N ALA A 341 -22.05 -8.09 7.31
CA ALA A 341 -22.88 -9.17 7.84
C ALA A 341 -22.07 -10.08 8.78
N SER A 342 -20.85 -10.46 8.38
CA SER A 342 -19.94 -11.26 9.19
C SER A 342 -19.60 -10.56 10.50
N ASN A 343 -19.23 -9.27 10.46
CA ASN A 343 -18.89 -8.49 11.65
C ASN A 343 -20.10 -8.33 12.59
N LEU A 344 -21.30 -8.11 12.03
CA LEU A 344 -22.53 -8.04 12.80
C LEU A 344 -22.84 -9.39 13.47
N ALA A 345 -22.70 -10.51 12.77
CA ALA A 345 -22.94 -11.84 13.32
C ALA A 345 -21.99 -12.16 14.48
N VAL A 346 -20.70 -11.85 14.33
CA VAL A 346 -19.70 -12.00 15.41
C VAL A 346 -20.07 -11.13 16.62
N SER A 347 -20.57 -9.92 16.41
CA SER A 347 -21.06 -9.08 17.52
C SER A 347 -22.29 -9.64 18.21
N CYS A 348 -23.26 -10.18 17.46
CA CYS A 348 -24.42 -10.85 18.02
C CYS A 348 -24.00 -12.03 18.90
N TYR A 349 -23.15 -12.92 18.37
CA TYR A 349 -22.61 -14.07 19.11
C TYR A 349 -21.81 -13.63 20.34
N SER A 350 -20.93 -12.65 20.19
CA SER A 350 -20.09 -12.13 21.27
C SER A 350 -20.89 -11.47 22.38
N LEU A 351 -22.02 -10.83 22.08
CA LEU A 351 -22.90 -10.24 23.10
C LEU A 351 -23.71 -11.33 23.80
N ALA A 352 -24.28 -12.26 23.03
CA ALA A 352 -25.07 -13.38 23.54
C ALA A 352 -24.26 -14.22 24.56
N THR A 353 -23.04 -14.62 24.20
CA THR A 353 -22.16 -15.44 25.03
C THR A 353 -21.59 -14.73 26.26
N SER A 354 -21.73 -13.40 26.36
CA SER A 354 -21.34 -12.66 27.58
C SER A 354 -22.47 -12.33 28.54
N LYS A 355 -23.73 -12.53 28.13
CA LYS A 355 -24.86 -12.30 29.01
C LYS A 355 -24.98 -13.45 30.02
N SER A 356 -25.47 -13.13 31.21
CA SER A 356 -25.89 -14.15 32.17
C SER A 356 -27.12 -14.88 31.66
N ARG A 357 -27.22 -16.17 31.98
CA ARG A 357 -28.41 -17.00 31.72
C ARG A 357 -29.28 -17.10 32.98
N GLY A 358 -29.60 -15.94 33.58
CA GLY A 358 -30.18 -15.87 34.92
C GLY A 358 -31.71 -15.92 34.94
N ASN A 359 -32.38 -15.55 33.85
CA ASN A 359 -33.83 -15.50 33.76
C ASN A 359 -34.35 -15.67 32.32
N VAL A 360 -35.66 -15.87 32.19
CA VAL A 360 -36.34 -16.15 30.91
C VAL A 360 -36.19 -14.99 29.91
N ALA A 361 -36.12 -13.74 30.37
CA ALA A 361 -35.97 -12.60 29.48
C ALA A 361 -34.55 -12.52 28.89
N GLU A 362 -33.53 -12.77 29.72
CA GLU A 362 -32.13 -12.89 29.28
C GLU A 362 -31.95 -14.05 28.31
N GLU A 363 -32.53 -15.22 28.60
CA GLU A 363 -32.43 -16.39 27.72
C GLU A 363 -33.10 -16.13 26.36
N ARG A 364 -34.22 -15.41 26.36
CA ARG A 364 -34.89 -14.99 25.13
C ARG A 364 -34.03 -14.03 24.31
N GLU A 365 -33.43 -13.03 24.94
CA GLU A 365 -32.56 -12.07 24.25
C GLU A 365 -31.31 -12.77 23.68
N ILE A 366 -30.70 -13.70 24.43
CA ILE A 366 -29.60 -14.55 23.96
C ILE A 366 -30.04 -15.35 22.73
N GLY A 367 -31.20 -16.01 22.79
CA GLY A 367 -31.75 -16.77 21.66
C GLY A 367 -32.00 -15.90 20.42
N GLU A 368 -32.53 -14.69 20.58
CA GLU A 368 -32.75 -13.73 19.50
C GLU A 368 -31.42 -13.27 18.86
N LEU A 369 -30.39 -13.00 19.68
CA LEU A 369 -29.06 -12.64 19.20
C LEU A 369 -28.39 -13.80 18.45
N LEU A 370 -28.43 -15.02 18.99
CA LEU A 370 -27.86 -16.21 18.34
C LEU A 370 -28.59 -16.54 17.03
N SER A 371 -29.92 -16.42 17.00
CA SER A 371 -30.71 -16.59 15.77
C SER A 371 -30.36 -15.55 14.70
N GLN A 372 -30.09 -14.31 15.12
CA GLN A 372 -29.60 -13.27 14.21
C GLN A 372 -28.20 -13.59 13.69
N ALA A 373 -27.29 -14.07 14.56
CA ALA A 373 -25.93 -14.46 14.18
C ALA A 373 -25.96 -15.62 13.16
N GLU A 374 -26.74 -16.67 13.43
CA GLU A 374 -26.92 -17.83 12.56
C GLU A 374 -27.37 -17.39 11.16
N LYS A 375 -28.44 -16.59 11.07
CA LYS A 375 -28.98 -16.13 9.79
C LYS A 375 -27.94 -15.39 8.95
N LEU A 376 -27.14 -14.53 9.58
CA LEU A 376 -26.10 -13.76 8.91
C LEU A 376 -24.92 -14.65 8.51
N GLN A 377 -24.50 -15.58 9.38
CA GLN A 377 -23.41 -16.51 9.10
C GLN A 377 -23.75 -17.48 7.96
N VAL A 378 -24.99 -17.98 7.90
CA VAL A 378 -25.47 -18.79 6.77
C VAL A 378 -25.38 -18.00 5.46
N GLN A 379 -25.83 -16.73 5.46
CA GLN A 379 -25.69 -15.85 4.29
C GLN A 379 -24.22 -15.68 3.88
N VAL A 380 -23.35 -15.37 4.84
CA VAL A 380 -21.90 -15.15 4.61
C VAL A 380 -21.25 -16.41 4.05
N LEU A 381 -21.56 -17.58 4.62
CA LEU A 381 -21.00 -18.86 4.22
C LEU A 381 -21.43 -19.22 2.79
N GLN A 382 -22.71 -19.04 2.45
CA GLN A 382 -23.23 -19.33 1.11
C GLN A 382 -22.51 -18.47 0.05
N TYR A 383 -22.31 -17.19 0.33
CA TYR A 383 -21.58 -16.29 -0.54
C TYR A 383 -20.12 -16.74 -0.71
N ARG A 384 -19.39 -16.96 0.39
CA ARG A 384 -17.97 -17.30 0.37
C ARG A 384 -17.69 -18.65 -0.32
N LYS A 385 -18.53 -19.66 -0.08
CA LYS A 385 -18.47 -20.95 -0.81
C LYS A 385 -18.58 -20.76 -2.31
N THR A 386 -19.45 -19.87 -2.77
CA THR A 386 -19.67 -19.61 -4.19
C THR A 386 -18.56 -18.75 -4.81
N ALA A 387 -18.09 -17.73 -4.09
CA ALA A 387 -17.14 -16.75 -4.61
C ALA A 387 -15.67 -17.18 -4.50
N LEU A 388 -15.29 -17.87 -3.41
CA LEU A 388 -13.91 -18.20 -3.07
C LEU A 388 -13.64 -19.72 -3.08
N GLY A 389 -14.70 -20.52 -2.96
CA GLY A 389 -14.60 -21.98 -2.85
C GLY A 389 -14.46 -22.45 -1.40
N VAL A 390 -14.73 -23.73 -1.18
CA VAL A 390 -14.82 -24.33 0.17
C VAL A 390 -13.47 -24.32 0.91
N LEU A 391 -12.36 -24.51 0.21
CA LEU A 391 -11.02 -24.59 0.82
C LEU A 391 -10.38 -23.22 1.12
N ASP A 392 -11.04 -22.13 0.75
CA ASP A 392 -10.54 -20.79 1.04
C ASP A 392 -10.55 -20.52 2.57
N PRO A 393 -9.49 -19.92 3.14
CA PRO A 393 -9.38 -19.68 4.58
C PRO A 393 -10.53 -18.84 5.16
N GLU A 394 -11.07 -17.87 4.42
CA GLU A 394 -12.20 -17.06 4.87
C GLU A 394 -13.49 -17.87 4.86
N THR A 395 -13.66 -18.78 3.89
CA THR A 395 -14.79 -19.73 3.91
C THR A 395 -14.72 -20.66 5.12
N GLN A 396 -13.54 -21.19 5.43
CA GLN A 396 -13.33 -22.04 6.61
C GLN A 396 -13.59 -21.31 7.93
N LEU A 397 -13.14 -20.05 8.04
CA LEU A 397 -13.47 -19.21 9.19
C LEU A 397 -14.98 -18.99 9.36
N ALA A 398 -15.70 -18.77 8.25
CA ALA A 398 -17.15 -18.62 8.28
C ALA A 398 -17.87 -19.90 8.73
N MET A 399 -17.38 -21.08 8.31
CA MET A 399 -17.88 -22.37 8.80
C MET A 399 -17.68 -22.51 10.31
N GLY A 400 -16.48 -22.22 10.81
CA GLY A 400 -16.17 -22.29 12.23
C GLY A 400 -17.05 -21.36 13.08
N ASN A 401 -17.28 -20.12 12.61
CA ASN A 401 -18.16 -19.18 13.31
C ASN A 401 -19.63 -19.66 13.37
N LEU A 402 -20.13 -20.27 12.29
CA LEU A 402 -21.47 -20.84 12.24
C LEU A 402 -21.61 -22.05 13.17
N MET A 403 -20.64 -22.96 13.14
CA MET A 403 -20.56 -24.13 14.03
C MET A 403 -20.66 -23.72 15.51
N TRP A 404 -19.88 -22.71 15.96
CA TRP A 404 -19.98 -22.23 17.34
C TRP A 404 -21.38 -21.71 17.69
N THR A 405 -22.02 -21.03 16.75
CA THR A 405 -23.38 -20.52 16.94
C THR A 405 -24.40 -21.65 17.01
N TYR A 406 -24.22 -22.72 16.23
CA TYR A 406 -25.04 -23.93 16.33
C TYR A 406 -24.89 -24.65 17.67
N TYR A 407 -23.68 -24.75 18.22
CA TYR A 407 -23.49 -25.29 19.57
C TYR A 407 -24.24 -24.49 20.63
N GLU A 408 -24.20 -23.16 20.57
CA GLU A 408 -24.95 -22.29 21.50
C GLU A 408 -26.47 -22.37 21.31
N LEU A 409 -26.95 -22.81 20.15
CA LEU A 409 -28.36 -23.06 19.85
C LEU A 409 -28.79 -24.52 20.08
N ASP A 410 -27.89 -25.39 20.57
CA ASP A 410 -28.06 -26.84 20.70
C ASP A 410 -28.44 -27.57 19.39
N LYS A 411 -28.04 -27.00 18.25
CA LYS A 411 -28.19 -27.57 16.89
C LYS A 411 -26.98 -28.45 16.54
N ARG A 412 -26.79 -29.53 17.29
CA ARG A 412 -25.57 -30.34 17.22
C ARG A 412 -25.38 -31.03 15.87
N THR A 413 -26.46 -31.50 15.27
CA THR A 413 -26.43 -32.14 13.95
C THR A 413 -25.90 -31.18 12.88
N GLU A 414 -26.38 -29.94 12.88
CA GLU A 414 -25.95 -28.89 11.96
C GLU A 414 -24.54 -28.37 12.25
N ALA A 415 -24.05 -28.52 13.48
CA ALA A 415 -22.67 -28.20 13.85
C ALA A 415 -21.65 -29.26 13.38
N GLU A 416 -22.09 -30.51 13.23
CA GLU A 416 -21.26 -31.64 12.77
C GLU A 416 -21.14 -31.69 11.24
N GLU A 417 -22.13 -31.15 10.51
CA GLU A 417 -22.15 -30.99 9.04
C GLU A 417 -21.36 -29.77 8.54
#